data_AF-A0A353ND68-F1
#
_entry.id   AF-A0A353ND68-F1
#
_cell.length_a   1.000
_cell.length_b   1.000
_cell.length_c   1.000
_cell.angle_alpha   90.00
_cell.angle_beta   90.00
_cell.angle_gamma   90.00
#
_symmetry.space_group_name_H-M   'P 1'
#
loop_
_entity.id
_entity.type
_entity.pdbx_description
1 polymer ?
#
loop_
_entity_poly.entity_id
_entity_poly.type
_entity_poly.pdbx_seq_one_letter_code
_entity_poly.pdbx_strand_id
1 'polypeptide(L)'
;MWFVRFLTSSIGKKLIMATTGLLLFLFLCTHLAGNATIFMGSDVFQGYADELHSHPLIVLVVSAMLLLIFLAHIVVGLYLFYQNREESHSRYAVYDRVVKNSFASQTMPYTGALILVFLLVHISSFTFAPKDILISVTVRDRLSDFFYALFYIVSFIILAIHLSHGFWSMLQTFGLNHPRYNTLIARLTIAFPLFFLLIFGGIAFYFMTGLGASY
;
A
#
# COMPACT_ATOMS: atom_id res chain seq x y z
N MET A 1 14.45 26.14 15.34
CA MET A 1 13.02 26.53 15.37
C MET A 1 12.20 25.44 16.05
N TRP A 2 11.15 25.80 16.80
CA TRP A 2 10.32 24.85 17.57
C TRP A 2 9.70 23.75 16.68
N PHE A 3 9.33 24.11 15.45
CA PHE A 3 8.73 23.20 14.47
C PHE A 3 9.64 22.04 14.08
N VAL A 4 10.91 22.32 13.79
CA VAL A 4 11.91 21.28 13.49
C VAL A 4 12.08 20.34 14.69
N ARG A 5 12.14 20.90 15.92
CA ARG A 5 12.23 20.10 17.15
C ARG A 5 11.03 19.17 17.31
N PHE A 6 9.82 19.68 17.04
CA PHE A 6 8.60 18.88 17.05
C PHE A 6 8.66 17.73 16.04
N LEU A 7 8.99 17.99 14.77
CA LEU A 7 9.08 16.96 13.74
C LEU A 7 10.14 15.89 14.05
N THR A 8 11.25 16.26 14.69
CA THR A 8 12.29 15.31 15.11
C THR A 8 11.96 14.53 16.39
N SER A 9 10.90 14.91 17.11
CA SER A 9 10.48 14.22 18.33
C SER A 9 9.85 12.86 18.02
N SER A 10 9.73 11.99 19.03
CA SER A 10 9.05 10.68 18.91
C SER A 10 7.60 10.83 18.43
N ILE A 11 6.90 11.85 18.92
CA ILE A 11 5.51 12.15 18.53
C ILE A 11 5.45 12.63 17.09
N GLY A 12 6.31 13.58 16.71
CA GLY A 12 6.37 14.11 15.34
C GLY A 12 6.64 13.02 14.30
N LYS A 13 7.59 12.12 14.56
CA LYS A 13 7.89 10.99 13.67
C LYS A 13 6.69 10.05 13.50
N LYS A 14 5.99 9.71 14.60
CA LYS A 14 4.77 8.88 14.52
C LYS A 14 3.67 9.58 13.71
N LEU A 15 3.48 10.88 13.90
CA LEU A 15 2.51 11.64 13.11
C LEU A 15 2.87 11.63 11.62
N ILE A 16 4.14 11.85 11.25
CA ILE A 16 4.59 11.76 9.85
C ILE A 16 4.32 10.35 9.30
N MET A 17 4.64 9.31 10.06
CA MET A 17 4.40 7.91 9.66
C MET A 17 2.90 7.63 9.42
N ALA A 18 2.04 8.07 10.33
CA ALA A 18 0.60 7.90 10.23
C ALA A 18 -0.01 8.70 9.07
N THR A 19 0.41 9.97 8.88
CA THR A 19 -0.07 10.82 7.79
C THR A 19 0.38 10.30 6.44
N THR A 20 1.64 9.91 6.27
CA THR A 20 2.11 9.32 5.00
C THR A 20 1.40 8.00 4.71
N GLY A 21 1.20 7.15 5.72
CA GLY A 21 0.41 5.92 5.57
C GLY A 21 -1.04 6.18 5.16
N LEU A 22 -1.70 7.19 5.73
CA LEU A 22 -3.05 7.60 5.33
C LEU A 22 -3.11 8.06 3.87
N LEU A 23 -2.16 8.90 3.44
CA LEU A 23 -2.13 9.40 2.07
C LEU A 23 -1.89 8.28 1.05
N LEU A 24 -1.00 7.33 1.36
CA LEU A 24 -0.79 6.14 0.54
C LEU A 24 -2.02 5.24 0.51
N PHE A 25 -2.73 5.08 1.63
CA PHE A 25 -3.99 4.34 1.68
C PHE A 25 -5.08 5.00 0.83
N LEU A 26 -5.23 6.32 0.90
CA LEU A 26 -6.20 7.06 0.06
C LEU A 26 -5.87 6.92 -1.42
N PHE A 27 -4.58 7.01 -1.80
CA PHE A 27 -4.16 6.69 -3.15
C PHE A 27 -4.52 5.26 -3.54
N LEU A 28 -4.30 4.28 -2.67
CA LEU A 28 -4.65 2.89 -2.93
C LEU A 28 -6.16 2.72 -3.18
N CYS A 29 -7.02 3.44 -2.46
CA CYS A 29 -8.47 3.47 -2.73
C CYS A 29 -8.78 3.95 -4.16
N THR A 30 -8.20 5.08 -4.58
CA THR A 30 -8.44 5.63 -5.93
C THR A 30 -7.82 4.74 -7.01
N HIS A 31 -6.66 4.16 -6.74
CA HIS A 31 -5.98 3.25 -7.64
C HIS A 31 -6.79 1.97 -7.82
N LEU A 32 -7.34 1.42 -6.73
CA LEU A 32 -8.24 0.28 -6.80
C LEU A 32 -9.51 0.59 -7.59
N ALA A 33 -10.12 1.76 -7.35
CA ALA A 33 -11.34 2.16 -8.06
C ALA A 33 -11.11 2.25 -9.58
N GLY A 34 -10.00 2.84 -10.01
CA GLY A 34 -9.60 2.87 -11.42
C GLY A 34 -9.36 1.47 -11.98
N ASN A 35 -8.60 0.63 -11.29
CA ASN A 35 -8.31 -0.73 -11.75
C ASN A 35 -9.53 -1.66 -11.74
N ALA A 36 -10.49 -1.46 -10.83
CA ALA A 36 -11.71 -2.26 -10.78
C ALA A 36 -12.57 -2.12 -12.05
N THR A 37 -12.38 -1.04 -12.82
CA THR A 37 -13.02 -0.89 -14.15
C THR A 37 -12.60 -1.96 -15.15
N ILE A 38 -11.51 -2.71 -14.90
CA ILE A 38 -11.16 -3.91 -15.67
C ILE A 38 -12.33 -4.90 -15.73
N PHE A 39 -13.09 -5.05 -14.64
CA PHE A 39 -14.25 -5.95 -14.64
C PHE A 39 -15.43 -5.43 -15.49
N MET A 40 -15.35 -4.20 -15.98
CA MET A 40 -16.35 -3.58 -16.86
C MET A 40 -15.97 -3.64 -18.35
N GLY A 41 -14.79 -4.16 -18.68
CA GLY A 41 -14.29 -4.33 -20.06
C GLY A 41 -13.08 -3.47 -20.40
N SER A 42 -12.38 -3.84 -21.48
CA SER A 42 -11.16 -3.16 -21.94
C SER A 42 -11.42 -1.69 -22.28
N ASP A 43 -12.51 -1.39 -22.99
CA ASP A 43 -12.81 -0.02 -23.42
C ASP A 43 -13.04 0.94 -22.24
N VAL A 44 -13.69 0.46 -21.16
CA VAL A 44 -13.95 1.27 -19.96
C VAL A 44 -12.66 1.56 -19.20
N PHE A 45 -11.82 0.54 -19.00
CA PHE A 45 -10.53 0.70 -18.33
C PHE A 45 -9.57 1.57 -19.15
N GLN A 46 -9.51 1.35 -20.46
CA GLN A 46 -8.70 2.13 -21.38
C GLN A 46 -9.17 3.59 -21.40
N GLY A 47 -10.48 3.84 -21.51
CA GLY A 47 -11.03 5.19 -21.46
C GLY A 47 -10.73 5.92 -20.15
N TYR A 48 -10.78 5.22 -19.01
CA TYR A 48 -10.35 5.77 -17.72
C TYR A 48 -8.86 6.16 -17.73
N ALA A 49 -7.99 5.29 -18.25
CA ALA A 49 -6.56 5.54 -18.33
C ALA A 49 -6.23 6.70 -19.28
N ASP A 50 -6.91 6.78 -20.42
CA ASP A 50 -6.74 7.84 -21.41
C ASP A 50 -7.17 9.20 -20.84
N GLU A 51 -8.32 9.26 -20.16
CA GLU A 51 -8.80 10.47 -19.50
C GLU A 51 -7.80 10.96 -18.43
N LEU A 52 -7.31 10.05 -17.57
CA LEU A 52 -6.32 10.40 -16.56
C LEU A 52 -5.03 10.96 -17.18
N HIS A 53 -4.55 10.33 -18.26
CA HIS A 53 -3.32 10.74 -18.94
C HIS A 53 -3.48 11.92 -19.90
N SER A 54 -4.72 12.33 -20.21
CA SER A 54 -5.02 13.57 -20.94
C SER A 54 -4.61 14.83 -20.16
N HIS A 55 -4.39 14.70 -18.85
CA HIS A 55 -3.94 15.75 -17.94
C HIS A 55 -2.49 15.55 -17.46
N PRO A 56 -1.47 15.69 -18.33
CA PRO A 56 -0.09 15.30 -18.03
C PRO A 56 0.53 16.08 -16.86
N LEU A 57 0.15 17.35 -16.66
CA LEU A 57 0.64 18.14 -15.53
C LEU A 57 0.11 17.62 -14.19
N ILE A 58 -1.18 17.22 -14.14
CA ILE A 58 -1.78 16.64 -12.93
C ILE A 58 -1.09 15.32 -12.60
N VAL A 59 -0.92 14.46 -13.60
CA VAL A 59 -0.21 13.18 -13.45
C VAL A 59 1.21 13.41 -12.92
N LEU A 60 1.96 14.34 -13.51
CA LEU A 60 3.33 14.65 -13.07
C LEU A 60 3.37 15.11 -11.60
N VAL A 61 2.51 16.05 -11.22
CA VAL A 61 2.47 16.59 -9.84
C VAL A 61 2.06 15.51 -8.85
N VAL A 62 1.03 14.72 -9.16
CA VAL A 62 0.56 13.64 -8.29
C VAL A 62 1.62 12.54 -8.17
N SER A 63 2.25 12.13 -9.27
CA SER A 63 3.33 11.14 -9.26
C SER A 63 4.54 11.61 -8.44
N ALA A 64 4.97 12.86 -8.60
CA ALA A 64 6.06 13.43 -7.81
C ALA A 64 5.71 13.51 -6.31
N MET A 65 4.47 13.94 -5.99
CA MET A 65 3.97 14.00 -4.62
C MET A 65 3.92 12.60 -3.98
N LEU A 66 3.40 11.60 -4.69
CA LEU A 66 3.33 10.22 -4.22
C LEU A 66 4.72 9.64 -3.98
N LEU A 67 5.69 9.91 -4.86
CA LEU A 67 7.07 9.50 -4.66
C LEU A 67 7.65 10.11 -3.37
N LEU A 68 7.44 11.41 -3.13
CA LEU A 68 7.91 12.06 -1.91
C LEU A 68 7.25 11.48 -0.65
N ILE A 69 5.93 11.25 -0.67
CA ILE A 69 5.20 10.64 0.44
C ILE A 69 5.71 9.22 0.70
N PHE A 70 5.93 8.44 -0.35
CA PHE A 70 6.41 7.06 -0.26
C PHE A 70 7.84 6.99 0.30
N LEU A 71 8.74 7.86 -0.16
CA LEU A 71 10.10 7.97 0.38
C LEU A 71 10.07 8.39 1.85
N ALA A 72 9.26 9.38 2.22
CA ALA A 72 9.10 9.80 3.61
C ALA A 72 8.56 8.64 4.48
N HIS A 73 7.59 7.88 3.97
CA HIS A 73 7.04 6.71 4.65
C HIS A 73 8.10 5.65 4.94
N ILE A 74 8.91 5.30 3.94
CA ILE A 74 10.00 4.32 4.09
C ILE A 74 11.06 4.83 5.07
N VAL A 75 11.56 6.05 4.87
CA VAL A 75 12.66 6.60 5.68
C VAL A 75 12.24 6.71 7.14
N VAL A 76 11.07 7.25 7.42
CA VAL A 76 10.56 7.37 8.81
C VAL A 76 10.25 6.00 9.40
N GLY A 77 9.68 5.08 8.61
CA GLY A 77 9.40 3.71 9.04
C GLY A 77 10.66 2.94 9.43
N LEU A 78 11.70 2.99 8.60
CA LEU A 78 13.00 2.36 8.88
C LEU A 78 13.69 3.01 10.09
N TYR A 79 13.62 4.33 10.19
CA TYR A 79 14.18 5.06 11.33
C TYR A 79 13.50 4.64 12.64
N LEU A 80 12.16 4.58 12.66
CA LEU A 80 11.40 4.12 13.83
C LEU A 80 11.68 2.65 14.15
N PHE A 81 11.84 1.80 13.14
CA PHE A 81 12.21 0.40 13.32
C PHE A 81 13.59 0.26 13.98
N TYR A 82 14.58 1.00 13.51
CA TYR A 82 15.93 0.99 14.06
C TYR A 82 15.94 1.49 15.52
N GLN A 83 15.28 2.63 15.79
CA GLN A 83 15.15 3.13 17.16
C GLN A 83 14.49 2.12 18.10
N ASN A 84 13.37 1.52 17.69
CA ASN A 84 12.69 0.50 18.49
C ASN A 84 13.58 -0.73 18.75
N ARG A 85 14.41 -1.11 17.77
CA ARG A 85 15.36 -2.23 17.91
C ARG A 85 16.46 -1.90 18.91
N GLU A 86 17.05 -0.70 18.86
CA GLU A 86 18.06 -0.28 19.85
C GLU A 86 17.49 -0.26 21.27
N GLU A 87 16.30 0.34 21.45
CA GLU A 87 15.63 0.43 22.74
C GLU A 87 15.21 -0.95 23.30
N SER A 88 14.94 -1.92 22.43
CA SER A 88 14.57 -3.29 22.86
C SER A 88 15.70 -4.02 23.59
N HIS A 89 16.95 -3.61 23.41
CA HIS A 89 18.11 -4.16 24.10
C HIS A 89 18.45 -3.43 25.42
N SER A 90 17.68 -2.41 25.80
CA SER A 90 17.88 -1.67 27.04
C SER A 90 17.60 -2.51 28.28
N ARG A 91 18.39 -2.31 29.36
CA ARG A 91 18.16 -2.92 30.69
C ARG A 91 16.78 -2.56 31.27
N TYR A 92 16.19 -1.45 30.82
CA TYR A 92 14.88 -0.97 31.25
C TYR A 92 13.74 -1.37 30.29
N ALA A 93 14.01 -2.22 29.29
CA ALA A 93 12.98 -2.71 28.39
C ALA A 93 11.94 -3.54 29.17
N VAL A 94 10.71 -3.03 29.24
CA VAL A 94 9.58 -3.74 29.83
C VAL A 94 8.84 -4.49 28.72
N TYR A 95 8.90 -5.82 28.76
CA TYR A 95 8.17 -6.68 27.85
C TYR A 95 6.76 -6.92 28.39
N ASP A 96 5.83 -6.02 28.09
CA ASP A 96 4.42 -6.29 28.39
C ASP A 96 3.81 -7.16 27.27
N ARG A 97 3.38 -8.38 27.59
CA ARG A 97 2.85 -9.38 26.63
C ARG A 97 1.49 -9.00 26.03
N VAL A 98 0.98 -7.80 26.31
CA VAL A 98 -0.42 -7.37 26.07
C VAL A 98 -0.64 -6.77 24.66
N VAL A 99 0.36 -6.77 23.76
CA VAL A 99 0.12 -6.33 22.37
C VAL A 99 -0.49 -7.48 21.57
N LYS A 100 -1.82 -7.49 21.46
CA LYS A 100 -2.63 -8.47 20.70
C LYS A 100 -2.23 -8.66 19.21
N ASN A 101 -1.31 -7.85 18.66
CA ASN A 101 -0.93 -7.85 17.26
C ASN A 101 0.60 -7.84 17.06
N SER A 102 1.30 -8.79 17.70
CA SER A 102 2.77 -8.84 17.71
C SER A 102 3.40 -9.30 16.40
N PHE A 103 2.84 -10.33 15.74
CA PHE A 103 3.41 -10.95 14.54
C PHE A 103 3.58 -9.95 13.38
N ALA A 104 2.46 -9.55 12.82
CA ALA A 104 2.12 -8.21 12.48
C ALA A 104 3.18 -7.09 12.57
N SER A 105 3.38 -6.57 13.79
CA SER A 105 4.31 -5.49 14.08
C SER A 105 5.76 -5.89 13.80
N GLN A 106 6.12 -7.14 14.12
CA GLN A 106 7.46 -7.69 13.88
C GLN A 106 7.77 -7.88 12.39
N THR A 107 6.76 -8.10 11.55
CA THR A 107 6.94 -8.33 10.11
C THR A 107 6.93 -7.04 9.28
N MET A 108 6.55 -5.88 9.84
CA MET A 108 6.43 -4.59 9.14
C MET A 108 7.61 -4.18 8.23
N PRO A 109 8.90 -4.23 8.66
CA PRO A 109 10.00 -3.86 7.77
C PRO A 109 10.18 -4.85 6.62
N TYR A 110 9.91 -6.14 6.85
CA TYR A 110 10.04 -7.18 5.84
C TYR A 110 8.91 -7.12 4.81
N THR A 111 7.67 -6.93 5.26
CA THR A 111 6.53 -6.73 4.34
C THR A 111 6.72 -5.43 3.55
N GLY A 112 7.21 -4.36 4.18
CA GLY A 112 7.56 -3.11 3.48
C GLY A 112 8.64 -3.30 2.41
N ALA A 113 9.70 -4.07 2.70
CA ALA A 113 10.74 -4.36 1.72
C ALA A 113 10.23 -5.19 0.53
N LEU A 114 9.38 -6.19 0.78
CA LEU A 114 8.76 -6.98 -0.29
C LEU A 114 7.79 -6.14 -1.14
N ILE A 115 7.04 -5.23 -0.52
CA ILE A 115 6.19 -4.25 -1.24
C ILE A 115 7.04 -3.32 -2.09
N LEU A 116 8.23 -2.90 -1.63
CA LEU A 116 9.15 -2.09 -2.43
C LEU A 116 9.59 -2.84 -3.70
N VAL A 117 9.94 -4.12 -3.58
CA VAL A 117 10.28 -4.96 -4.75
C VAL A 117 9.08 -5.05 -5.70
N PHE A 118 7.89 -5.32 -5.16
CA PHE A 118 6.65 -5.31 -5.95
C PHE A 118 6.43 -3.99 -6.68
N LEU A 119 6.60 -2.85 -6.00
CA LEU A 119 6.40 -1.52 -6.60
C LEU A 119 7.41 -1.22 -7.70
N LEU A 120 8.68 -1.62 -7.55
CA LEU A 120 9.68 -1.47 -8.60
C LEU A 120 9.28 -2.26 -9.86
N VAL A 121 8.87 -3.52 -9.69
CA VAL A 121 8.37 -4.35 -10.80
C VAL A 121 7.11 -3.73 -11.40
N HIS A 122 6.12 -3.39 -10.58
CA HIS A 122 4.84 -2.81 -10.99
C HIS A 122 5.03 -1.52 -11.80
N ILE A 123 5.78 -0.55 -11.28
CA ILE A 123 6.05 0.72 -11.97
C ILE A 123 6.82 0.47 -13.26
N SER A 124 7.88 -0.35 -13.21
CA SER A 124 8.69 -0.63 -14.41
C SER A 124 7.88 -1.27 -15.55
N SER A 125 6.95 -2.17 -15.21
CA SER A 125 6.14 -2.90 -16.18
C SER A 125 5.15 -2.02 -16.93
N PHE A 126 4.65 -0.96 -16.31
CA PHE A 126 3.60 -0.11 -16.90
C PHE A 126 4.12 1.27 -17.33
N THR A 127 5.11 1.85 -16.64
CA THR A 127 5.70 3.15 -17.03
C THR A 127 6.59 3.04 -18.26
N PHE A 128 7.28 1.91 -18.43
CA PHE A 128 8.15 1.67 -19.59
C PHE A 128 7.51 0.77 -20.65
N ALA A 129 6.21 0.51 -20.54
CA ALA A 129 5.48 -0.17 -21.60
C ALA A 129 5.53 0.66 -22.91
N PRO A 130 5.60 0.01 -24.08
CA PRO A 130 5.52 0.71 -25.36
C PRO A 130 4.24 1.55 -25.44
N LYS A 131 4.36 2.83 -25.79
CA LYS A 131 3.24 3.79 -25.79
C LYS A 131 2.23 3.55 -26.91
N ASP A 132 2.61 2.77 -27.91
CA ASP A 132 1.79 2.35 -29.04
C ASP A 132 0.86 1.17 -28.69
N ILE A 133 1.07 0.53 -27.54
CA ILE A 133 0.23 -0.56 -27.03
C ILE A 133 -0.73 -0.01 -25.97
N LEU A 134 -2.01 -0.35 -26.09
CA LEU A 134 -3.03 -0.02 -25.09
C LEU A 134 -2.65 -0.56 -23.71
N ILE A 135 -2.89 0.23 -22.66
CA ILE A 135 -2.58 -0.20 -21.29
C ILE A 135 -3.46 -1.37 -20.87
N SER A 136 -4.71 -1.44 -21.35
CA SER A 136 -5.61 -2.57 -21.11
C SER A 136 -5.02 -3.90 -21.62
N VAL A 137 -4.47 -3.89 -22.83
CA VAL A 137 -3.78 -5.03 -23.46
C VAL A 137 -2.52 -5.38 -22.69
N THR A 138 -1.72 -4.39 -22.30
CA THR A 138 -0.50 -4.61 -21.51
C THR A 138 -0.81 -5.29 -20.16
N VAL A 139 -1.86 -4.84 -19.47
CA VAL A 139 -2.29 -5.45 -18.20
C VAL A 139 -2.73 -6.90 -18.40
N ARG A 140 -3.57 -7.17 -19.40
CA ARG A 140 -4.02 -8.53 -19.76
C ARG A 140 -2.82 -9.43 -20.03
N ASP A 141 -1.97 -9.06 -20.98
CA ASP A 141 -0.88 -9.91 -21.45
C ASP A 141 0.12 -10.22 -20.33
N ARG A 142 0.43 -9.24 -19.45
CA ARG A 142 1.31 -9.47 -18.30
C ARG A 142 0.68 -10.36 -17.24
N LEU A 143 -0.59 -10.15 -16.91
CA LEU A 143 -1.28 -10.93 -15.88
C LEU A 143 -1.82 -12.28 -16.38
N SER A 144 -1.75 -12.56 -17.68
CA SER A 144 -1.96 -13.90 -18.23
C SER A 144 -0.74 -14.79 -18.08
N ASP A 145 0.47 -14.24 -17.86
CA ASP A 145 1.62 -15.04 -17.47
C ASP A 145 1.46 -15.56 -16.03
N PHE A 146 1.51 -16.89 -15.88
CA PHE A 146 1.22 -17.55 -14.61
C PHE A 146 2.15 -17.09 -13.47
N PHE A 147 3.45 -17.01 -13.73
CA PHE A 147 4.42 -16.66 -12.69
C PHE A 147 4.33 -15.18 -12.33
N TYR A 148 4.10 -14.32 -13.32
CA TYR A 148 3.89 -12.89 -13.11
C TYR A 148 2.62 -12.60 -12.30
N ALA A 149 1.51 -13.26 -12.64
CA ALA A 149 0.26 -13.12 -11.89
C ALA A 149 0.37 -13.69 -10.47
N LEU A 150 1.02 -14.85 -10.30
CA LEU A 150 1.29 -15.43 -8.98
C LEU A 150 2.13 -14.47 -8.12
N PHE A 151 3.16 -13.85 -8.70
CA PHE A 151 3.95 -12.82 -8.01
C PHE A 151 3.08 -11.63 -7.55
N TYR A 152 2.14 -11.18 -8.38
CA TYR A 152 1.18 -10.12 -8.00
C TYR A 152 0.26 -10.55 -6.86
N ILE A 153 -0.32 -11.76 -6.93
CA ILE A 153 -1.21 -12.29 -5.89
C ILE A 153 -0.47 -12.38 -4.54
N VAL A 154 0.74 -12.94 -4.53
CA VAL A 154 1.57 -13.02 -3.31
C VAL A 154 1.90 -11.62 -2.79
N SER A 155 2.23 -10.68 -3.68
CA SER A 155 2.49 -9.29 -3.30
C SER A 155 1.27 -8.60 -2.68
N PHE A 156 0.06 -8.87 -3.19
CA PHE A 156 -1.17 -8.35 -2.60
C PHE A 156 -1.50 -8.96 -1.24
N ILE A 157 -1.15 -10.23 -1.00
CA ILE A 157 -1.27 -10.85 0.33
C ILE A 157 -0.32 -10.14 1.32
N ILE A 158 0.92 -9.89 0.90
CA ILE A 158 1.90 -9.15 1.70
C ILE A 158 1.43 -7.72 1.99
N LEU A 159 0.89 -7.04 0.97
CA LEU A 159 0.28 -5.72 1.11
C LEU A 159 -0.88 -5.73 2.10
N ALA A 160 -1.73 -6.76 2.06
CA ALA A 160 -2.85 -6.88 3.00
C ALA A 160 -2.36 -7.03 4.45
N ILE A 161 -1.32 -7.83 4.69
CA ILE A 161 -0.69 -7.94 6.01
C ILE A 161 -0.14 -6.57 6.45
N HIS A 162 0.65 -5.92 5.59
CA HIS A 162 1.22 -4.59 5.88
C HIS A 162 0.14 -3.54 6.19
N LEU A 163 -0.93 -3.51 5.39
CA LEU A 163 -2.03 -2.58 5.54
C LEU A 163 -2.83 -2.83 6.81
N SER A 164 -3.01 -4.10 7.21
CA SER A 164 -3.71 -4.42 8.46
C SER A 164 -3.00 -3.81 9.67
N HIS A 165 -1.67 -3.85 9.72
CA HIS A 165 -0.92 -3.23 10.82
C HIS A 165 -0.86 -1.72 10.69
N GLY A 166 -0.59 -1.22 9.49
CA GLY A 166 -0.55 0.21 9.20
C GLY A 166 -1.84 0.91 9.58
N PHE A 167 -2.99 0.36 9.20
CA PHE A 167 -4.30 0.95 9.46
C PHE A 167 -4.60 1.06 10.96
N TRP A 168 -4.38 -0.02 11.72
CA TRP A 168 -4.56 0.01 13.17
C TRP A 168 -3.61 1.00 13.86
N SER A 169 -2.31 0.96 13.53
CA SER A 169 -1.29 1.81 14.13
C SER A 169 -1.51 3.30 13.82
N MET A 170 -1.96 3.61 12.61
CA MET A 170 -2.32 4.96 12.18
C MET A 170 -3.47 5.53 13.02
N LEU A 171 -4.55 4.77 13.19
CA LEU A 171 -5.71 5.21 13.98
C LEU A 171 -5.34 5.44 15.45
N GLN A 172 -4.48 4.59 16.01
CA GLN A 172 -3.94 4.81 17.36
C GLN A 172 -3.13 6.11 17.44
N THR A 173 -2.32 6.41 16.42
CA THR A 173 -1.50 7.63 16.37
C THR A 173 -2.34 8.90 16.29
N PHE A 174 -3.46 8.86 15.57
CA PHE A 174 -4.42 9.97 15.54
C PHE A 174 -5.34 10.05 16.76
N GLY A 175 -5.14 9.19 17.77
CA GLY A 175 -5.93 9.22 19.01
C GLY A 175 -7.33 8.61 18.87
N LEU A 176 -7.62 7.92 17.77
CA LEU A 176 -8.90 7.23 17.54
C LEU A 176 -8.93 5.87 18.22
N ASN A 177 -8.35 5.73 19.40
CA ASN A 177 -8.33 4.49 20.19
C ASN A 177 -9.26 4.66 21.39
N HIS A 178 -10.41 3.95 21.40
CA HIS A 178 -11.39 4.06 22.48
C HIS A 178 -12.17 2.76 22.68
N PRO A 179 -12.40 2.29 23.93
CA PRO A 179 -13.07 1.02 24.21
C PRO A 179 -14.42 0.84 23.50
N ARG A 180 -15.19 1.92 23.34
CA ARG A 180 -16.50 1.92 22.67
C ARG A 180 -16.47 1.44 21.22
N TYR A 181 -15.42 1.77 20.46
CA TYR A 181 -15.36 1.50 19.03
C TYR A 181 -14.10 0.73 18.59
N ASN A 182 -13.21 0.36 19.52
CA ASN A 182 -12.04 -0.47 19.23
C ASN A 182 -12.39 -1.83 18.61
N THR A 183 -13.53 -2.42 18.99
CA THR A 183 -14.02 -3.66 18.37
C THR A 183 -14.36 -3.45 16.90
N LEU A 184 -14.95 -2.31 16.55
CA LEU A 184 -15.24 -1.95 15.15
C LEU A 184 -13.93 -1.68 14.40
N ILE A 185 -13.01 -0.91 14.98
CA ILE A 185 -11.70 -0.64 14.38
C ILE A 185 -10.95 -1.94 14.10
N ALA A 186 -10.97 -2.90 15.04
CA ALA A 186 -10.32 -4.19 14.86
C ALA A 186 -10.92 -4.99 13.68
N ARG A 187 -12.24 -4.92 13.48
CA ARG A 187 -12.89 -5.53 12.30
C ARG A 187 -12.49 -4.82 11.01
N LEU A 188 -12.50 -3.49 10.99
CA LEU A 188 -12.10 -2.69 9.81
C LEU A 188 -10.64 -2.93 9.42
N THR A 189 -9.78 -3.14 10.41
CA THR A 189 -8.37 -3.49 10.25
C THR A 189 -8.17 -4.78 9.46
N ILE A 190 -9.15 -5.68 9.45
CA ILE A 190 -9.15 -6.92 8.66
C ILE A 190 -9.94 -6.72 7.37
N ALA A 191 -11.11 -6.07 7.45
CA ALA A 191 -12.02 -5.91 6.32
C ALA A 191 -11.41 -5.10 5.17
N PHE A 192 -10.74 -3.97 5.45
CA PHE A 192 -10.12 -3.16 4.40
C PHE A 192 -9.02 -3.92 3.65
N PRO A 193 -8.00 -4.49 4.32
CA PRO A 193 -7.00 -5.30 3.62
C PRO A 193 -7.57 -6.47 2.81
N LEU A 194 -8.57 -7.18 3.33
CA LEU A 194 -9.22 -8.25 2.60
C LEU A 194 -9.94 -7.72 1.35
N PHE A 195 -10.61 -6.57 1.45
CA PHE A 195 -11.24 -5.93 0.30
C PHE A 195 -10.22 -5.60 -0.80
N PHE A 196 -9.09 -4.99 -0.45
CA PHE A 196 -8.02 -4.72 -1.42
C PHE A 196 -7.46 -6.01 -2.04
N LEU A 197 -7.20 -7.04 -1.21
CA LEU A 197 -6.70 -8.33 -1.68
C LEU A 197 -7.68 -9.01 -2.65
N LEU A 198 -8.98 -9.02 -2.34
CA LEU A 198 -9.99 -9.66 -3.16
C LEU A 198 -10.11 -9.00 -4.53
N ILE A 199 -10.10 -7.67 -4.59
CA ILE A 199 -10.27 -6.96 -5.85
C ILE A 199 -8.97 -6.96 -6.67
N PHE A 200 -7.82 -6.54 -6.10
CA PHE A 200 -6.55 -6.55 -6.83
C PHE A 200 -6.08 -7.98 -7.17
N GLY A 201 -6.13 -8.89 -6.20
CA GLY A 201 -5.83 -10.31 -6.42
C GLY A 201 -6.83 -10.96 -7.36
N GLY A 202 -8.10 -10.54 -7.33
CA GLY A 202 -9.12 -10.98 -8.27
C GLY A 202 -8.81 -10.61 -9.71
N ILE A 203 -8.25 -9.42 -9.98
CA ILE A 203 -7.81 -9.01 -11.31
C ILE A 203 -6.69 -9.93 -11.82
N ALA A 204 -5.66 -10.16 -10.99
CA ALA A 204 -4.56 -11.07 -11.36
C ALA A 204 -5.07 -12.50 -11.60
N PHE A 205 -5.94 -13.00 -10.72
CA PHE A 205 -6.55 -14.32 -10.85
C PHE A 205 -7.43 -14.45 -12.11
N TYR A 206 -8.19 -13.41 -12.44
CA TYR A 206 -9.06 -13.35 -13.62
C TYR A 206 -8.29 -13.58 -14.92
N PHE A 207 -7.14 -12.90 -15.10
CA PHE A 207 -6.29 -13.09 -16.28
C PHE A 207 -5.48 -14.38 -16.23
N MET A 208 -4.95 -14.74 -15.05
CA MET A 208 -4.15 -15.96 -14.85
C MET A 208 -4.92 -17.24 -15.18
N THR A 209 -6.23 -17.26 -14.92
CA THR A 209 -7.09 -18.42 -15.17
C THR A 209 -7.72 -18.44 -16.57
N GLY A 210 -7.49 -17.40 -17.37
CA GLY A 210 -8.09 -17.27 -18.70
C GLY A 210 -9.56 -16.85 -18.69
N LEU A 211 -10.15 -16.53 -17.52
CA LEU A 211 -11.51 -15.95 -17.46
C LEU A 211 -11.58 -14.60 -18.20
N GLY A 212 -10.45 -13.89 -18.30
CA GLY A 212 -10.26 -12.69 -19.10
C GLY A 212 -9.77 -12.92 -20.53
N ALA A 213 -9.92 -14.12 -21.11
CA ALA A 213 -9.45 -14.39 -22.47
C ALA A 213 -10.18 -13.57 -23.55
N SER A 214 -11.42 -13.15 -23.29
CA SER A 214 -12.21 -12.28 -24.19
C SER A 214 -12.10 -10.80 -23.84
N TYR A 215 -11.14 -10.41 -22.99
CA TYR A 215 -10.91 -9.03 -22.55
C TYR A 215 -10.24 -8.17 -23.62
#